data_AF-A0A2B2L1E1-F1
#
_entry.id   AF-A0A2B2L1E1-F1
#
_cell.length_a   1.000
_cell.length_b   1.000
_cell.length_c   1.000
_cell.angle_alpha   90.00
_cell.angle_beta   90.00
_cell.angle_gamma   90.00
#
_symmetry.space_group_name_H-M   'P 1'
#
loop_
_entity.id
_entity.type
_entity.pdbx_description
1 polymer ?
#
loop_
_entity_poly.entity_id
_entity_poly.type
_entity_poly.pdbx_seq_one_letter_code
_entity_poly.pdbx_strand_id
1 'polypeptide(L)'
;MKNANMPKGRGMVKWQPFANMPEQFVIIKEMIYEQTKVPRPILTQDAKAMLENKLLTSFLGEEEVLLTYYKDGYLYKNYITVVDINPLNETITCTDAFHNKRRFKFGEVIEVN
;
A
#
# COMPACT_ATOMS: atom_id res chain seq x y z
N MET A 1 40.74 61.58 23.99
CA MET A 1 40.80 60.39 23.11
C MET A 1 39.56 59.55 23.34
N LYS A 2 38.62 59.49 22.38
CA LYS A 2 37.39 58.69 22.49
C LYS A 2 37.25 57.89 21.19
N ASN A 3 37.41 56.57 21.25
CA ASN A 3 36.98 55.65 20.21
C ASN A 3 36.00 54.68 20.87
N ALA A 4 34.70 54.89 20.65
CA ALA A 4 33.63 54.05 21.18
C ALA A 4 32.47 54.01 20.18
N ASN A 5 32.70 53.40 19.01
CA ASN A 5 31.64 53.07 18.06
C ASN A 5 31.75 51.58 17.69
N MET A 6 31.40 50.71 18.63
CA MET A 6 31.19 49.28 18.37
C MET A 6 29.67 49.02 18.39
N PRO A 7 29.05 48.58 17.29
CA PRO A 7 27.61 48.34 17.26
C PRO A 7 27.30 47.12 18.13
N LYS A 8 26.50 47.31 19.18
CA LYS A 8 26.02 46.21 20.03
C LYS A 8 25.28 45.20 19.15
N GLY A 9 25.77 43.96 19.13
CA GLY A 9 25.22 42.88 18.32
C GLY A 9 23.72 42.71 18.52
N ARG A 10 23.00 42.38 17.44
CA ARG A 10 21.56 42.10 17.49
C ARG A 10 21.31 40.97 18.50
N GLY A 11 20.38 41.21 19.42
CA GLY A 11 19.94 40.22 20.40
C GLY A 11 19.47 38.92 19.74
N MET A 12 19.45 37.86 20.54
CA MET A 12 19.14 36.49 20.17
C MET A 12 17.91 36.39 19.26
N VAL A 13 18.14 36.30 17.95
CA VAL A 13 17.12 35.93 16.98
C VAL A 13 16.83 34.46 17.24
N LYS A 14 15.68 34.17 17.87
CA LYS A 14 15.20 32.80 18.03
C LYS A 14 14.93 32.24 16.64
N TRP A 15 15.96 31.60 16.07
CA TRP A 15 15.83 30.73 14.93
C TRP A 15 14.90 29.58 15.33
N GLN A 16 13.62 29.65 14.95
CA GLN A 16 12.76 28.47 14.84
C GLN A 16 12.51 28.10 13.37
N PRO A 17 13.54 27.74 12.58
CA PRO A 17 13.32 27.23 11.22
C PRO A 17 12.78 25.78 11.23
N PHE A 18 12.79 25.11 12.38
CA PHE A 18 12.49 23.68 12.51
C PHE A 18 11.10 23.34 13.05
N ALA A 19 10.29 24.32 13.47
CA ALA A 19 8.93 24.05 13.98
C ALA A 19 8.01 23.47 12.89
N ASN A 20 8.23 23.86 11.63
CA ASN A 20 7.40 23.49 10.47
C ASN A 20 7.87 22.18 9.81
N MET A 21 9.02 21.64 10.23
CA MET A 21 9.71 20.56 9.54
C MET A 21 8.99 19.19 9.66
N PRO A 22 8.36 18.80 10.79
CA PRO A 22 7.60 17.56 10.86
C PRO A 22 6.37 17.56 9.93
N GLU A 23 5.63 18.67 9.89
CA GLU A 23 4.42 18.83 9.08
C GLU A 23 4.74 18.79 7.58
N GLN A 24 5.82 19.45 7.16
CA GLN A 24 6.29 19.41 5.78
C GLN A 24 6.67 17.99 5.33
N PHE A 25 7.30 17.18 6.18
CA PHE A 25 7.60 15.79 5.85
C PHE A 25 6.35 14.93 5.69
N VAL A 26 5.30 15.16 6.48
CA VAL A 26 4.02 14.46 6.35
C VAL A 26 3.36 14.83 5.01
N ILE A 27 3.28 16.13 4.70
CA ILE A 27 2.68 16.63 3.46
C ILE A 27 3.42 16.09 2.22
N ILE A 28 4.76 16.11 2.24
CA ILE A 28 5.56 15.57 1.12
C ILE A 28 5.32 14.07 0.96
N LYS A 29 5.23 13.31 2.05
CA LYS A 29 4.91 11.87 1.99
C LYS A 29 3.53 11.62 1.40
N GLU A 30 2.52 12.39 1.79
CA GLU A 30 1.17 12.30 1.22
C GLU A 30 1.18 12.66 -0.27
N MET A 31 1.89 13.72 -0.67
CA MET A 31 2.02 14.11 -2.07
C MET A 31 2.70 13.03 -2.92
N ILE A 32 3.74 12.38 -2.40
CA ILE A 32 4.42 11.27 -3.08
C ILE A 32 3.49 10.05 -3.13
N TYR A 33 2.77 9.77 -2.05
CA TYR A 33 1.77 8.70 -2.01
C TYR A 33 0.73 8.91 -3.12
N GLU A 34 0.06 10.05 -3.17
CA GLU A 34 -0.93 10.35 -4.21
C GLU A 34 -0.37 10.25 -5.64
N GLN A 35 0.88 10.68 -5.88
CA GLN A 35 1.53 10.58 -7.19
C GLN A 35 1.86 9.14 -7.62
N THR A 36 1.93 8.19 -6.68
CA THR A 36 2.27 6.78 -6.97
C THR A 36 1.05 5.89 -7.17
N LYS A 37 -0.17 6.44 -7.08
CA LYS A 37 -1.40 5.69 -7.33
C LYS A 37 -1.50 5.25 -8.78
N VAL A 38 -1.91 4.01 -8.96
CA VAL A 38 -2.22 3.41 -10.25
C VAL A 38 -3.73 3.29 -10.44
N PRO A 39 -4.25 3.50 -11.67
CA PRO A 39 -5.65 3.22 -11.96
C PRO A 39 -5.92 1.73 -11.78
N ARG A 40 -7.15 1.38 -11.37
CA ARG A 40 -7.54 -0.02 -11.19
C ARG A 40 -7.39 -0.77 -12.52
N PRO A 41 -6.65 -1.90 -12.55
CA PRO A 41 -6.55 -2.71 -13.75
C PRO A 41 -7.92 -3.27 -14.16
N ILE A 42 -8.23 -3.23 -15.45
CA ILE A 42 -9.44 -3.83 -16.00
C ILE A 42 -9.09 -5.24 -16.47
N LEU A 43 -9.71 -6.25 -15.87
CA LEU A 43 -9.57 -7.63 -16.29
C LEU A 43 -10.61 -7.98 -17.36
N THR A 44 -10.14 -8.59 -18.46
CA THR A 44 -11.02 -9.20 -19.48
C THR A 44 -11.74 -10.42 -18.91
N GLN A 45 -12.81 -10.86 -19.55
CA GLN A 45 -13.57 -12.02 -19.08
C GLN A 45 -12.71 -13.30 -19.07
N ASP A 46 -11.88 -13.49 -20.09
CA ASP A 46 -10.95 -14.63 -20.16
C ASP A 46 -9.91 -14.59 -19.03
N ALA A 47 -9.36 -13.40 -18.74
CA ALA A 47 -8.41 -13.23 -17.64
C ALA A 47 -9.04 -13.54 -16.28
N LYS A 48 -10.30 -13.13 -16.06
CA LYS A 48 -11.06 -13.49 -14.86
C LYS A 48 -11.26 -15.00 -14.75
N ALA A 49 -11.66 -15.67 -15.82
CA ALA A 49 -11.85 -17.12 -15.83
C ALA A 49 -10.54 -17.87 -15.57
N MET A 50 -9.41 -17.40 -16.13
CA MET A 50 -8.09 -17.96 -15.83
C MET A 50 -7.71 -17.77 -14.35
N LEU A 51 -7.96 -16.58 -13.80
CA LEU A 51 -7.71 -16.27 -12.40
C LEU A 51 -8.53 -17.16 -11.45
N GLU A 52 -9.82 -17.34 -11.73
CA GLU A 52 -10.70 -18.23 -10.98
C GLU A 52 -10.19 -19.67 -10.99
N ASN A 53 -9.79 -20.17 -12.16
CA ASN A 53 -9.21 -21.51 -12.28
C ASN A 53 -7.92 -21.66 -11.47
N LYS A 54 -7.00 -20.67 -11.53
CA LYS A 54 -5.76 -20.69 -10.73
C LYS A 54 -6.04 -20.68 -9.22
N LEU A 55 -7.00 -19.89 -8.77
CA LEU A 55 -7.40 -19.85 -7.36
C LEU A 55 -7.97 -21.19 -6.92
N LEU A 56 -8.79 -21.83 -7.77
CA LEU A 56 -9.35 -23.15 -7.49
C LEU A 56 -8.27 -24.23 -7.43
N THR A 57 -7.31 -24.22 -8.36
CA THR A 57 -6.20 -25.19 -8.34
C THR A 57 -5.32 -25.02 -7.10
N SER A 58 -4.98 -23.78 -6.74
CA SER A 58 -4.22 -23.48 -5.51
C SER A 58 -4.97 -23.92 -4.26
N PHE A 59 -6.29 -23.68 -4.20
CA PHE A 59 -7.13 -24.13 -3.10
C PHE A 59 -7.15 -25.64 -2.96
N LEU A 60 -7.32 -26.38 -4.06
CA LEU A 60 -7.35 -27.84 -4.05
C LEU A 60 -5.97 -28.47 -3.76
N GLY A 61 -4.90 -27.81 -4.19
CA GLY A 61 -3.52 -28.26 -3.95
C GLY A 61 -2.96 -27.82 -2.59
N GLU A 62 -3.68 -26.98 -1.84
CA GLU A 62 -3.19 -26.32 -0.62
C GLU A 62 -1.84 -25.59 -0.82
N GLU A 63 -1.62 -25.06 -2.02
CA GLU A 63 -0.36 -24.44 -2.43
C GLU A 63 -0.30 -22.97 -2.00
N GLU A 64 0.88 -22.54 -1.52
CA GLU A 64 1.17 -21.13 -1.31
C GLU A 64 1.41 -20.45 -2.66
N VAL A 65 0.67 -19.35 -2.89
CA VAL A 65 0.71 -18.58 -4.13
C VAL A 65 0.93 -17.10 -3.87
N LEU A 66 1.52 -16.41 -4.83
CA LEU A 66 1.70 -14.96 -4.80
C LEU A 66 0.43 -14.28 -5.33
N LEU A 67 -0.39 -13.78 -4.40
CA LEU A 67 -1.60 -13.01 -4.72
C LEU A 67 -1.25 -11.54 -4.96
N THR A 68 -1.62 -11.04 -6.14
CA THR A 68 -1.62 -9.61 -6.45
C THR A 68 -3.04 -9.06 -6.37
N TYR A 69 -3.28 -8.04 -5.55
CA TYR A 69 -4.59 -7.41 -5.40
C TYR A 69 -4.50 -5.88 -5.41
N TYR A 70 -5.56 -5.24 -5.88
CA TYR A 70 -5.71 -3.79 -5.96
C TYR A 70 -6.44 -3.25 -4.74
N LYS A 71 -5.86 -2.25 -4.08
CA LYS A 71 -6.49 -1.55 -2.95
C LYS A 71 -6.02 -0.10 -2.88
N ASP A 72 -6.96 0.82 -2.73
CA ASP A 72 -6.71 2.26 -2.49
C ASP A 72 -5.76 2.95 -3.48
N GLY A 73 -5.74 2.51 -4.74
CA GLY A 73 -4.82 3.05 -5.75
C GLY A 73 -3.51 2.28 -5.90
N TYR A 74 -3.32 1.15 -5.22
CA TYR A 74 -2.06 0.41 -5.23
C TYR A 74 -2.26 -1.06 -5.53
N LEU A 75 -1.22 -1.67 -6.08
CA LEU A 75 -1.11 -3.11 -6.24
C LEU A 75 -0.22 -3.65 -5.12
N TYR A 76 -0.79 -4.55 -4.35
CA TYR A 76 -0.09 -5.26 -3.29
C TYR A 76 0.14 -6.70 -3.71
N LYS A 77 1.27 -7.26 -3.28
CA LYS A 77 1.63 -8.65 -3.52
C LYS A 77 1.93 -9.33 -2.19
N ASN A 78 1.27 -10.46 -1.92
CA ASN A 78 1.48 -11.24 -0.70
C ASN A 78 1.46 -12.73 -1.02
N TYR A 79 2.34 -13.49 -0.38
CA TYR A 79 2.24 -14.94 -0.36
C TYR A 79 1.09 -15.36 0.56
N ILE A 80 0.23 -16.22 0.05
CA ILE A 80 -0.97 -16.68 0.77
C ILE A 80 -1.33 -18.10 0.33
N THR A 81 -2.03 -18.82 1.21
CA THR A 81 -2.72 -20.06 0.88
C THR A 81 -4.22 -19.83 0.91
N VAL A 82 -4.94 -20.27 -0.12
CA VAL A 82 -6.41 -20.16 -0.16
C VAL A 82 -7.01 -21.23 0.77
N VAL A 83 -7.93 -20.83 1.65
CA VAL A 83 -8.54 -21.71 2.66
C VAL A 83 -10.04 -21.90 2.46
N ASP A 84 -10.70 -20.93 1.82
CA ASP A 84 -12.12 -21.01 1.49
C ASP A 84 -12.44 -20.11 0.30
N ILE A 85 -13.35 -20.57 -0.55
CA ILE A 85 -13.86 -19.81 -1.70
C ILE A 85 -15.38 -19.78 -1.57
N ASN A 86 -15.94 -18.58 -1.52
CA ASN A 86 -17.38 -18.37 -1.47
C ASN A 86 -17.85 -17.72 -2.79
N PRO A 87 -18.42 -18.51 -3.72
CA PRO A 87 -18.88 -18.00 -5.01
C PRO A 87 -20.09 -17.05 -4.88
N LEU A 88 -20.97 -17.26 -3.89
CA LEU A 88 -22.19 -16.45 -3.74
C LEU A 88 -21.88 -15.00 -3.37
N ASN A 89 -20.85 -14.81 -2.54
CA ASN A 89 -20.42 -13.48 -2.11
C ASN A 89 -19.24 -12.93 -2.93
N GLU A 90 -18.75 -13.71 -3.91
CA GLU A 90 -17.53 -13.41 -4.66
C GLU A 90 -16.34 -13.07 -3.73
N THR A 91 -16.15 -13.87 -2.67
CA THR A 91 -15.05 -13.68 -1.72
C THR A 91 -14.18 -14.91 -1.58
N ILE A 92 -12.87 -14.69 -1.46
CA ILE A 92 -11.89 -15.70 -1.08
C ILE A 92 -11.38 -15.42 0.33
N THR A 93 -11.25 -16.46 1.15
CA THR A 93 -10.56 -16.41 2.44
C THR A 93 -9.20 -17.07 2.27
N CYS A 94 -8.16 -16.35 2.62
CA CYS A 94 -6.78 -16.78 2.49
C CYS A 94 -6.08 -16.68 3.84
N THR A 95 -5.02 -17.45 4.02
CA THR A 95 -4.14 -17.39 5.17
C THR A 95 -2.74 -17.01 4.75
N ASP A 96 -2.07 -16.21 5.57
CA ASP A 96 -0.63 -15.95 5.47
C ASP A 96 0.16 -17.07 6.17
N ALA A 97 1.49 -17.06 6.04
CA ALA A 97 2.45 -17.97 6.69
C ALA A 97 2.30 -18.00 8.23
N PHE A 98 1.79 -16.92 8.83
CA PHE A 98 1.50 -16.84 10.27
C PHE A 98 0.09 -17.30 10.64
N HIS A 99 -0.62 -18.00 9.76
CA HIS A 99 -2.02 -18.43 9.95
C HIS A 99 -3.03 -17.29 10.14
N ASN A 100 -2.64 -16.06 9.78
CA ASN A 100 -3.52 -14.90 9.82
C ASN A 100 -4.49 -14.94 8.63
N LYS A 101 -5.79 -15.05 8.93
CA LYS A 101 -6.83 -15.08 7.91
C LYS A 101 -7.13 -13.69 7.38
N ARG A 102 -7.23 -13.56 6.07
CA ARG A 102 -7.69 -12.37 5.35
C ARG A 102 -8.74 -12.75 4.34
N ARG A 103 -9.64 -11.82 4.04
CA ARG A 103 -10.68 -11.99 3.01
C ARG A 103 -10.48 -10.97 1.91
N PHE A 104 -10.62 -11.40 0.67
CA PHE A 104 -10.56 -10.56 -0.52
C PHE A 104 -11.81 -10.77 -1.35
N LYS A 105 -12.29 -9.70 -2.02
CA LYS A 105 -13.30 -9.86 -3.07
C LYS A 105 -12.63 -10.25 -4.38
N PHE A 106 -13.26 -11.09 -5.20
CA PHE A 106 -12.71 -11.47 -6.50
C PHE A 106 -12.37 -10.26 -7.37
N GLY A 107 -13.20 -9.22 -7.35
CA GLY A 107 -12.93 -8.00 -8.10
C GLY A 107 -11.66 -7.25 -7.67
N GLU A 108 -11.18 -7.43 -6.44
CA GLU A 108 -9.95 -6.80 -5.95
C GLU A 108 -8.71 -7.59 -6.37
N VAL A 109 -8.84 -8.88 -6.67
CA VAL A 109 -7.73 -9.73 -7.10
C VAL A 109 -7.41 -9.46 -8.57
N ILE A 110 -6.12 -9.28 -8.86
CA ILE A 110 -5.61 -8.98 -10.20
C ILE A 110 -4.91 -10.19 -10.81
N GLU A 111 -4.07 -10.87 -10.03
CA GLU A 111 -3.24 -11.97 -10.52
C GLU A 111 -2.90 -12.93 -9.37
N VAL A 112 -2.74 -14.21 -9.70
CA VAL A 112 -2.23 -15.26 -8.82
C VAL A 112 -1.14 -16.02 -9.58
N ASN A 113 0.02 -16.16 -8.96
CA ASN A 113 1.19 -16.85 -9.51
C ASN A 113 1.77 -17.86 -8.53
#